data_AF-A0AA85EZ85-F1
#
_entry.id   AF-A0AA85EZ85-F1
#
_cell.length_a   1.000
_cell.length_b   1.000
_cell.length_c   1.000
_cell.angle_alpha   90.00
_cell.angle_beta   90.00
_cell.angle_gamma   90.00
#
_symmetry.space_group_name_H-M   'P 1'
#
loop_
_entity.id
_entity.type
_entity.pdbx_description
1 polymer ?
#
loop_
_entity_poly.entity_id
_entity_poly.type
_entity_poly.pdbx_seq_one_letter_code
_entity_poly.pdbx_strand_id
1 'polypeptide(L)'
;MSSILSVDLELETVSGSEKSCVSFTLRPDYQDDQGLLCLPVSSDSGILDEIYLYYLFIFDYKPLHTDQGTPLYLCLPPVNSSMHQIATSQPMIVGHAGAGVKCAHYGKGPEWPENTICAFRRAEQLGVTMVECDATITKDSEVVLHHNFTLGVCEQPRKSEKDPQTFILEHKTDGVVNENSTDLIVNYQLSEIRSLLRKVNGTIGCANIIQSQYPSPLTMNDPIPNIHGKEAEPIPLLKDAFYQTSTNLSFNVEIKYPIETPYNLVAEELIKHKPVELSLPTPSSYFYKINKFCDTILDTIWSHAGPRYVILSSFNPDICLALRLKQSFLPVLFISRGGYPNDSSHKSDPRHHNIFSATSWAHIMNLNGIVTVGHHFGSTNDVDDRQIKSLGADLESKQLSCFVYGDGVSEMSFYRKASQLNLTGVIVDRLDEFMHMYHDQYKTNTQLVSPNF
;
A
#
# COMPACT_ATOMS: atom_id res chain seq x y z
N MET A 1 30.22 1.84 14.30
CA MET A 1 30.36 1.28 15.66
C MET A 1 29.11 0.47 15.92
N SER A 2 29.18 -0.84 16.18
CA SER A 2 28.00 -1.61 16.56
C SER A 2 27.66 -1.25 18.02
N SER A 3 26.72 -0.33 18.23
CA SER A 3 26.21 -0.01 19.55
C SER A 3 25.45 -1.22 20.10
N ILE A 4 25.94 -1.84 21.17
CA ILE A 4 25.16 -2.82 21.92
C ILE A 4 24.09 -2.04 22.68
N LEU A 5 22.83 -2.46 22.54
CA LEU A 5 21.70 -1.92 23.29
C LEU A 5 21.43 -2.85 24.46
N SER A 6 21.58 -2.36 25.69
CA SER A 6 21.12 -3.07 26.88
C SER A 6 19.71 -2.58 27.21
N VAL A 7 18.79 -3.51 27.42
CA VAL A 7 17.40 -3.24 27.78
C VAL A 7 17.11 -3.90 29.11
N ASP A 8 16.61 -3.10 30.06
CA ASP A 8 16.15 -3.56 31.36
C ASP A 8 14.63 -3.37 31.42
N LEU A 9 13.90 -4.46 31.66
CA LEU A 9 12.45 -4.45 31.86
C LEU A 9 12.16 -4.64 33.35
N GLU A 10 11.56 -3.63 33.95
CA GLU A 10 10.99 -3.72 35.29
C GLU A 10 9.55 -4.24 35.20
N LEU A 11 9.28 -5.34 35.88
CA LEU A 11 8.00 -6.04 35.87
C LEU A 11 7.42 -5.99 37.27
N GLU A 12 6.12 -5.69 37.36
CA GLU A 12 5.41 -5.60 38.62
C GLU A 12 4.04 -6.27 38.47
N THR A 13 3.62 -7.02 39.49
CA THR A 13 2.27 -7.60 39.50
C THR A 13 1.22 -6.50 39.62
N VAL A 14 -0.03 -6.77 39.22
CA VAL A 14 -1.11 -5.77 39.28
C VAL A 14 -1.32 -5.21 40.70
N SER A 15 -1.06 -6.02 41.73
CA SER A 15 -1.13 -5.61 43.14
C SER A 15 0.09 -4.83 43.63
N GLY A 16 1.17 -4.77 42.85
CA GLY A 16 2.46 -4.20 43.24
C GLY A 16 3.24 -5.00 44.28
N SER A 17 2.81 -6.23 44.56
CA SER A 17 3.34 -7.04 45.65
C SER A 17 4.64 -7.75 45.31
N GLU A 18 4.92 -7.93 44.02
CA GLU A 18 6.14 -8.58 43.54
C GLU A 18 6.73 -7.79 42.38
N LYS A 19 8.06 -7.70 42.38
CA LYS A 19 8.84 -7.08 41.32
C LYS A 19 9.84 -8.07 40.76
N SER A 20 10.02 -8.06 39.46
CA SER A 20 11.07 -8.80 38.77
C SER A 20 11.75 -7.89 37.77
N CYS A 21 13.01 -8.17 37.47
CA CYS A 21 13.76 -7.44 36.47
C CYS A 21 14.34 -8.43 35.47
N VAL A 22 14.14 -8.14 34.19
CA VAL A 22 14.66 -8.93 33.08
C VAL A 22 15.54 -8.04 32.24
N SER A 23 16.82 -8.41 32.14
CA SER A 23 17.82 -7.70 31.35
C SER A 23 18.25 -8.52 30.15
N PHE A 24 18.36 -7.89 29.00
CA PHE A 24 18.89 -8.52 27.78
C PHE A 24 19.65 -7.52 26.92
N THR A 25 20.49 -8.04 26.02
CA THR A 25 21.25 -7.21 25.09
C THR A 25 20.88 -7.50 23.66
N LEU A 26 20.74 -6.43 22.90
CA LEU A 26 20.43 -6.42 21.48
C LEU A 26 21.61 -5.82 20.71
N ARG A 27 21.91 -6.40 19.55
CA ARG A 27 22.99 -5.93 18.67
C ARG A 27 22.37 -5.57 17.32
N PRO A 28 22.27 -4.27 16.98
CA PRO A 28 21.82 -3.85 15.67
C PRO A 28 22.75 -4.39 14.58
N ASP A 29 22.19 -5.21 13.70
CA ASP A 29 22.82 -5.71 12.49
C ASP A 29 21.83 -5.50 11.33
N TYR A 30 22.30 -4.93 10.22
CA TYR A 30 21.45 -4.71 9.05
C TYR A 30 21.04 -6.04 8.38
N GLN A 31 21.85 -7.09 8.52
CA GLN A 31 21.52 -8.43 8.00
C GLN A 31 20.57 -9.20 8.91
N ASP A 32 20.55 -8.85 10.20
CA ASP A 32 19.70 -9.45 11.23
C ASP A 32 19.00 -8.35 12.03
N ASP A 33 18.12 -7.64 11.31
CA ASP A 33 17.50 -6.39 11.75
C ASP A 33 16.25 -6.60 12.59
N GLN A 34 15.82 -7.83 12.81
CA GLN A 34 14.58 -8.14 13.54
C GLN A 34 14.55 -9.57 14.06
N GLY A 35 13.82 -9.79 15.14
CA GLY A 35 13.69 -11.13 15.73
C GLY A 35 12.73 -11.20 16.90
N LEU A 36 12.68 -12.39 17.52
CA LEU A 36 11.88 -12.70 18.71
C LEU A 36 12.80 -13.15 19.83
N LEU A 37 12.51 -12.69 21.05
CA LEU A 37 13.12 -13.15 22.29
C LEU A 37 12.05 -13.75 23.18
N CYS A 38 12.40 -14.83 23.88
CA CYS A 38 11.63 -15.37 25.00
C CYS A 38 12.49 -15.21 26.25
N LEU A 39 11.99 -14.45 27.22
CA LEU A 39 12.72 -14.08 28.41
C LEU A 39 12.03 -14.68 29.63
N PRO A 40 12.70 -15.55 30.40
CA PRO A 40 12.13 -16.12 31.60
C PRO A 40 11.97 -15.03 32.67
N VAL A 41 10.81 -15.02 33.32
CA VAL A 41 10.49 -14.19 34.47
C VAL A 41 10.43 -15.09 35.69
N SER A 42 11.23 -14.77 36.70
CA SER A 42 11.17 -15.41 38.01
C SER A 42 10.93 -14.37 39.09
N SER A 43 10.07 -14.66 40.06
CA SER A 43 9.87 -13.84 41.26
C SER A 43 10.39 -14.51 42.54
N ASP A 44 10.57 -13.72 43.59
CA ASP A 44 11.02 -14.19 44.92
C ASP A 44 10.05 -15.20 45.56
N SER A 45 8.78 -15.20 45.16
CA SER A 45 7.77 -16.17 45.63
C SER A 45 7.73 -17.45 44.80
N GLY A 46 8.57 -17.55 43.76
CA GLY A 46 8.66 -18.71 42.89
C GLY A 46 7.69 -18.71 41.70
N ILE A 47 7.07 -17.57 41.36
CA ILE A 47 6.33 -17.45 40.10
C ILE A 47 7.33 -17.60 38.94
N LEU A 48 7.00 -18.47 37.99
CA LEU A 48 7.74 -18.67 36.75
C LEU A 48 6.81 -18.32 35.59
N ASP A 49 7.23 -17.36 34.77
CA ASP A 49 6.51 -16.92 33.59
C ASP A 49 7.50 -16.59 32.46
N GLU A 50 7.00 -16.21 31.30
CA GLU A 50 7.81 -15.86 30.13
C GLU A 50 7.30 -14.57 29.46
N ILE A 51 8.23 -13.73 28.99
CA ILE A 51 7.90 -12.57 28.17
C ILE A 51 8.44 -12.78 26.77
N TYR A 52 7.55 -12.64 25.79
CA TYR A 52 7.89 -12.64 24.38
C TYR A 52 8.06 -11.20 23.89
N LEU A 53 9.25 -10.89 23.37
CA LEU A 53 9.56 -9.58 22.79
C LEU A 53 9.94 -9.75 21.33
N TYR A 54 9.17 -9.13 20.42
CA TYR A 54 9.65 -8.92 19.07
C TYR A 54 10.39 -7.58 18.99
N TYR A 55 11.47 -7.53 18.24
CA TYR A 55 12.23 -6.32 17.99
C TYR A 55 12.45 -6.11 16.49
N LEU A 56 12.59 -4.86 16.08
CA LEU A 56 12.96 -4.41 14.74
C LEU A 56 13.89 -3.19 14.87
N PHE A 57 15.13 -3.33 14.43
CA PHE A 57 16.06 -2.21 14.25
C PHE A 57 15.75 -1.51 12.94
N ILE A 58 15.61 -0.20 12.96
CA ILE A 58 15.43 0.60 11.75
C ILE A 58 16.68 1.45 11.57
N PHE A 59 17.32 1.29 10.43
CA PHE A 59 18.56 2.00 10.10
C PHE A 59 18.25 3.25 9.29
N ASP A 60 19.02 4.31 9.57
CA ASP A 60 18.96 5.57 8.84
C ASP A 60 19.01 5.35 7.33
N TYR A 61 18.07 5.97 6.61
CA TYR A 61 18.06 5.99 5.16
C TYR A 61 18.61 7.33 4.65
N LYS A 62 19.45 7.29 3.62
CA LYS A 62 19.98 8.48 2.95
C LYS A 62 19.48 8.50 1.51
N PRO A 63 18.59 9.44 1.16
CA PRO A 63 18.12 9.57 -0.21
C PRO A 63 19.28 9.69 -1.21
N LEU A 64 19.18 8.95 -2.32
CA LEU A 64 20.10 9.08 -3.43
C LEU A 64 19.93 10.44 -4.11
N HIS A 65 21.04 11.10 -4.44
CA HIS A 65 21.04 12.31 -5.26
C HIS A 65 21.20 11.91 -6.73
N THR A 66 20.27 12.35 -7.58
CA THR A 66 20.32 12.10 -9.02
C THR A 66 20.07 13.39 -9.82
N ASP A 67 20.54 13.39 -11.08
CA ASP A 67 20.36 14.53 -12.00
C ASP A 67 18.91 14.67 -12.52
N GLN A 68 18.03 13.72 -12.20
CA GLN A 68 16.66 13.62 -12.75
C GLN A 68 15.61 14.41 -11.93
N GLY A 69 16.06 15.18 -10.94
CA GLY A 69 15.19 15.86 -9.98
C GLY A 69 14.65 14.91 -8.91
N THR A 70 14.22 15.46 -7.78
CA THR A 70 13.70 14.68 -6.65
C THR A 70 12.17 14.76 -6.57
N PRO A 71 11.50 13.80 -5.91
CA PRO A 71 10.09 13.93 -5.55
C PRO A 71 9.76 15.28 -4.92
N LEU A 72 8.53 15.75 -5.16
CA LEU A 72 8.01 16.97 -4.56
C LEU A 72 7.44 16.68 -3.17
N TYR A 73 7.62 17.62 -2.25
CA TYR A 73 7.02 17.55 -0.91
C TYR A 73 5.51 17.75 -1.01
N LEU A 74 4.73 16.82 -0.44
CA LEU A 74 3.27 16.91 -0.39
C LEU A 74 2.82 17.07 1.07
N CYS A 75 2.13 18.17 1.37
CA CYS A 75 1.41 18.31 2.62
C CYS A 75 -0.02 17.79 2.43
N LEU A 76 -0.34 16.64 3.02
CA LEU A 76 -1.70 16.10 2.97
C LEU A 76 -2.59 16.82 3.99
N PRO A 77 -3.74 17.37 3.58
CA PRO A 77 -4.65 18.03 4.50
C PRO A 77 -5.41 16.98 5.33
N PRO A 78 -5.46 17.15 6.67
CA PRO A 78 -6.21 16.24 7.52
C PRO A 78 -7.71 16.47 7.38
N VAL A 79 -8.48 15.43 7.70
CA VAL A 79 -9.95 15.49 7.66
C VAL A 79 -10.47 16.68 8.49
N ASN A 80 -11.40 17.45 7.93
CA ASN A 80 -12.00 18.64 8.54
C ASN A 80 -11.02 19.76 8.96
N SER A 81 -9.79 19.80 8.46
CA SER A 81 -8.82 20.86 8.77
C SER A 81 -9.33 22.27 8.42
N SER A 82 -8.92 23.27 9.21
CA SER A 82 -9.17 24.70 8.90
C SER A 82 -8.52 25.17 7.60
N MET A 83 -7.56 24.42 7.04
CA MET A 83 -7.02 24.65 5.70
C MET A 83 -8.09 24.45 4.61
N HIS A 84 -9.11 23.62 4.86
CA HIS A 84 -10.27 23.45 3.99
C HIS A 84 -11.28 24.61 4.07
N GLN A 85 -11.14 25.55 5.01
CA GLN A 85 -12.05 26.72 5.10
C GLN A 85 -11.67 27.84 4.12
N ILE A 86 -10.46 27.81 3.56
CA ILE A 86 -9.97 28.80 2.58
C ILE A 86 -10.08 28.26 1.13
N ALA A 87 -10.05 26.94 0.95
CA ALA A 87 -10.22 26.28 -0.34
C ALA A 87 -11.43 25.34 -0.30
N THR A 88 -12.34 25.43 -1.26
CA THR A 88 -13.38 24.41 -1.52
C THR A 88 -12.74 23.11 -2.00
N SER A 89 -11.90 22.49 -1.17
CA SER A 89 -11.06 21.37 -1.55
C SER A 89 -11.91 20.12 -1.66
N GLN A 90 -12.22 19.79 -2.91
CA GLN A 90 -12.77 18.49 -3.24
C GLN A 90 -11.77 17.39 -2.85
N PRO A 91 -12.25 16.19 -2.45
CA PRO A 91 -11.38 15.04 -2.25
C PRO A 91 -10.57 14.78 -3.52
N MET A 92 -9.28 14.44 -3.35
CA MET A 92 -8.46 14.00 -4.47
C MET A 92 -9.06 12.75 -5.09
N ILE A 93 -9.16 12.72 -6.41
CA ILE A 93 -9.56 11.52 -7.16
C ILE A 93 -8.28 10.77 -7.47
N VAL A 94 -8.18 9.53 -7.01
CA VAL A 94 -7.04 8.65 -7.23
C VAL A 94 -7.51 7.46 -8.07
N GLY A 95 -6.85 7.17 -9.18
CA GLY A 95 -7.16 5.98 -9.98
C GLY A 95 -6.59 4.71 -9.34
N HIS A 96 -7.43 3.72 -9.02
CA HIS A 96 -7.00 2.45 -8.41
C HIS A 96 -6.22 1.60 -9.42
N ALA A 97 -4.97 1.25 -9.09
CA ALA A 97 -4.07 0.52 -9.98
C ALA A 97 -3.97 1.14 -11.40
N GLY A 98 -4.11 2.47 -11.50
CA GLY A 98 -4.26 3.22 -12.75
C GLY A 98 -5.72 3.55 -13.11
N ALA A 99 -6.14 3.28 -14.34
CA ALA A 99 -7.48 3.60 -14.83
C ALA A 99 -8.56 2.55 -14.52
N GLY A 100 -8.20 1.47 -13.81
CA GLY A 100 -9.23 0.74 -13.08
C GLY A 100 -9.18 -0.77 -13.06
N VAL A 101 -9.43 -1.29 -11.85
CA VAL A 101 -9.92 -2.63 -11.52
C VAL A 101 -11.43 -2.65 -11.72
N LYS A 102 -12.00 -3.50 -12.60
CA LYS A 102 -13.47 -3.54 -12.83
C LYS A 102 -14.26 -4.47 -11.91
N CYS A 103 -13.61 -5.13 -10.96
CA CYS A 103 -14.19 -6.17 -10.13
C CYS A 103 -15.12 -5.63 -9.01
N ALA A 104 -16.11 -4.82 -9.34
CA ALA A 104 -17.29 -4.58 -8.50
C ALA A 104 -18.41 -3.99 -9.38
N HIS A 105 -19.32 -4.85 -9.83
CA HIS A 105 -20.66 -4.51 -10.33
C HIS A 105 -20.78 -3.72 -11.68
N TYR A 106 -21.26 -4.42 -12.71
CA TYR A 106 -22.11 -3.92 -13.82
C TYR A 106 -21.63 -2.74 -14.70
N GLY A 107 -20.34 -2.66 -15.07
CA GLY A 107 -19.85 -1.65 -16.04
C GLY A 107 -19.78 -2.15 -17.50
N LYS A 108 -20.21 -1.32 -18.48
CA LYS A 108 -19.87 -1.49 -19.92
C LYS A 108 -18.58 -0.72 -20.24
N GLY A 109 -17.62 -1.32 -20.93
CA GLY A 109 -16.39 -0.65 -21.43
C GLY A 109 -15.13 -1.53 -21.36
N PRO A 110 -13.95 -1.03 -21.80
CA PRO A 110 -12.69 -1.77 -21.73
C PRO A 110 -12.24 -1.99 -20.28
N GLU A 111 -11.75 -3.18 -19.96
CA GLU A 111 -11.03 -3.47 -18.72
C GLU A 111 -9.58 -3.03 -18.90
N TRP A 112 -9.14 -2.04 -18.11
CA TRP A 112 -7.75 -1.60 -18.13
C TRP A 112 -6.91 -2.60 -17.34
N PRO A 113 -5.79 -3.09 -17.88
CA PRO A 113 -4.92 -3.98 -17.13
C PRO A 113 -4.35 -3.24 -15.92
N GLU A 114 -4.74 -3.68 -14.71
CA GLU A 114 -4.29 -3.09 -13.44
C GLU A 114 -2.76 -3.04 -13.34
N ASN A 115 -2.23 -2.01 -12.66
CA ASN A 115 -0.80 -1.85 -12.41
C ASN A 115 0.07 -1.81 -13.69
N THR A 116 -0.49 -1.40 -14.83
CA THR A 116 0.24 -1.26 -16.09
C THR A 116 0.47 0.20 -16.49
N ILE A 117 1.52 0.43 -17.29
CA ILE A 117 1.80 1.76 -17.87
C ILE A 117 0.59 2.25 -18.69
N CYS A 118 -0.07 1.34 -19.42
CA CYS A 118 -1.26 1.63 -20.19
C CYS A 118 -2.40 2.19 -19.32
N ALA A 119 -2.66 1.56 -18.17
CA ALA A 119 -3.66 2.04 -17.22
C ALA A 119 -3.27 3.39 -16.60
N PHE A 120 -1.99 3.62 -16.27
CA PHE A 120 -1.53 4.92 -15.75
C PHE A 120 -1.65 6.03 -16.81
N ARG A 121 -1.30 5.73 -18.06
CA ARG A 121 -1.43 6.67 -19.18
C ARG A 121 -2.88 7.00 -19.47
N ARG A 122 -3.78 6.03 -19.32
CA ARG A 122 -5.21 6.32 -19.41
C ARG A 122 -5.68 7.24 -18.29
N ALA A 123 -5.26 7.01 -17.04
CA ALA A 123 -5.63 7.86 -15.92
C ALA A 123 -5.17 9.31 -16.12
N GLU A 124 -3.94 9.49 -16.62
CA GLU A 124 -3.41 10.80 -17.02
C GLU A 124 -4.26 11.45 -18.13
N GLN A 125 -4.60 10.68 -19.17
CA GLN A 125 -5.44 11.15 -20.28
C GLN A 125 -6.83 11.63 -19.81
N LEU A 126 -7.39 10.99 -18.79
CA LEU A 126 -8.67 11.34 -18.17
C LEU A 126 -8.58 12.60 -17.28
N GLY A 127 -7.39 13.15 -17.06
CA GLY A 127 -7.16 14.34 -16.26
C GLY A 127 -6.99 14.09 -14.76
N VAL A 128 -6.81 12.83 -14.34
CA VAL A 128 -6.49 12.50 -12.95
C VAL A 128 -5.02 12.76 -12.66
N THR A 129 -4.73 13.36 -11.51
CA THR A 129 -3.38 13.78 -11.11
C THR A 129 -2.66 12.79 -10.21
N MET A 130 -3.33 11.73 -9.75
CA MET A 130 -2.74 10.69 -8.92
C MET A 130 -3.32 9.31 -9.22
N VAL A 131 -2.46 8.31 -9.29
CA VAL A 131 -2.85 6.90 -9.34
C VAL A 131 -2.33 6.18 -8.11
N GLU A 132 -3.05 5.17 -7.68
CA GLU A 132 -2.55 4.16 -6.76
C GLU A 132 -1.88 3.04 -7.58
N CYS A 133 -0.82 2.44 -7.05
CA CYS A 133 -0.22 1.23 -7.60
C CYS A 133 0.39 0.34 -6.51
N ASP A 134 0.33 -0.96 -6.72
CA ASP A 134 0.90 -1.97 -5.85
C ASP A 134 2.36 -2.26 -6.23
N ALA A 135 3.30 -2.00 -5.32
CA ALA A 135 4.72 -2.26 -5.52
C ALA A 135 5.23 -3.38 -4.60
N THR A 136 5.96 -4.33 -5.20
CA THR A 136 6.75 -5.33 -4.49
C THR A 136 8.14 -5.46 -5.13
N ILE A 137 8.99 -6.34 -4.62
CA ILE A 137 10.33 -6.53 -5.16
C ILE A 137 10.57 -7.96 -5.59
N THR A 138 11.46 -8.11 -6.55
CA THR A 138 12.02 -9.38 -7.01
C THR A 138 13.22 -9.80 -6.17
N LYS A 139 13.68 -11.05 -6.35
CA LYS A 139 14.85 -11.61 -5.68
C LYS A 139 16.12 -10.79 -5.93
N ASP A 140 16.27 -10.24 -7.12
CA ASP A 140 17.36 -9.37 -7.55
C ASP A 140 17.12 -7.89 -7.23
N SER A 141 16.15 -7.58 -6.34
CA SER A 141 15.86 -6.24 -5.82
C SER A 141 15.39 -5.23 -6.88
N GLU A 142 14.78 -5.69 -7.97
CA GLU A 142 14.03 -4.83 -8.88
C GLU A 142 12.60 -4.61 -8.35
N VAL A 143 12.14 -3.35 -8.31
CA VAL A 143 10.79 -2.99 -7.87
C VAL A 143 9.80 -3.14 -9.02
N VAL A 144 8.87 -4.07 -8.86
CA VAL A 144 7.84 -4.43 -9.84
C VAL A 144 6.45 -4.02 -9.35
N LEU A 145 5.54 -3.75 -10.29
CA LEU A 145 4.16 -3.38 -9.99
C LEU A 145 3.21 -4.57 -10.18
N HIS A 146 2.66 -5.07 -9.08
CA HIS A 146 1.72 -6.18 -9.09
C HIS A 146 0.96 -6.27 -7.76
N HIS A 147 -0.34 -6.50 -7.83
CA HIS A 147 -1.20 -6.56 -6.64
C HIS A 147 -0.96 -7.83 -5.80
N ASN A 148 -0.73 -8.97 -6.43
CA ASN A 148 -0.57 -10.22 -5.68
C ASN A 148 0.87 -10.43 -5.19
N PHE A 149 1.03 -11.17 -4.11
CA PHE A 149 2.30 -11.67 -3.62
C PHE A 149 2.84 -12.79 -4.51
N THR A 150 1.95 -13.58 -5.10
CA THR A 150 2.31 -14.73 -5.95
C THR A 150 2.25 -14.37 -7.43
N LEU A 151 3.12 -15.01 -8.22
CA LEU A 151 3.18 -14.80 -9.67
C LEU A 151 2.05 -15.51 -10.42
N GLY A 152 1.33 -16.47 -9.79
CA GLY A 152 0.19 -17.22 -10.33
C GLY A 152 0.23 -17.47 -11.84
N VAL A 153 0.70 -18.62 -12.30
CA VAL A 153 0.75 -18.92 -13.75
C VAL A 153 -0.11 -20.13 -14.14
N CYS A 154 -0.94 -19.96 -15.15
CA CYS A 154 -1.77 -21.02 -15.71
C CYS A 154 -1.27 -21.43 -17.09
N GLU A 155 -1.12 -22.72 -17.35
CA GLU A 155 -0.79 -23.22 -18.68
C GLU A 155 -1.96 -22.99 -19.65
N GLN A 156 -1.66 -22.46 -20.85
CA GLN A 156 -2.63 -22.40 -21.92
C GLN A 156 -2.67 -23.71 -22.73
N PRO A 157 -3.86 -24.14 -23.20
CA PRO A 157 -3.97 -25.29 -24.09
C PRO A 157 -3.16 -25.07 -25.37
N ARG A 158 -2.32 -26.05 -25.72
CA ARG A 158 -1.57 -26.03 -27.00
C ARG A 158 -2.53 -26.19 -28.18
N LYS A 159 -2.34 -25.38 -29.22
CA LYS A 159 -3.10 -25.51 -30.49
C LYS A 159 -2.57 -26.67 -31.34
N SER A 160 -1.28 -27.00 -31.21
CA SER A 160 -0.63 -28.16 -31.82
C SER A 160 0.40 -28.79 -30.87
N GLU A 161 0.67 -30.09 -30.98
CA GLU A 161 1.74 -30.77 -30.22
C GLU A 161 3.14 -30.18 -30.45
N LYS A 162 3.34 -29.48 -31.58
CA LYS A 162 4.61 -28.83 -31.93
C LYS A 162 4.75 -27.41 -31.37
N ASP A 163 3.66 -26.83 -30.85
CA ASP A 163 3.70 -25.48 -30.29
C ASP A 163 4.41 -25.49 -28.93
N PRO A 164 5.23 -24.46 -28.62
CA PRO A 164 5.81 -24.33 -27.30
C PRO A 164 4.69 -24.17 -26.26
N GLN A 165 4.93 -24.70 -25.07
CA GLN A 165 4.03 -24.53 -23.94
C GLN A 165 3.98 -23.04 -23.55
N THR A 166 2.77 -22.46 -23.55
CA THR A 166 2.53 -21.07 -23.17
C THR A 166 1.78 -21.03 -21.85
N PHE A 167 2.00 -19.98 -21.04
CA PHE A 167 1.31 -19.77 -19.76
C PHE A 167 0.45 -18.50 -19.86
N ILE A 168 -0.30 -18.11 -18.82
CA ILE A 168 -0.89 -16.78 -18.59
C ILE A 168 -0.78 -16.47 -17.11
N LEU A 169 -0.74 -15.19 -16.76
CA LEU A 169 -0.95 -14.79 -15.37
C LEU A 169 -2.38 -15.16 -14.97
N GLU A 170 -2.47 -15.86 -13.85
CA GLU A 170 -3.70 -16.20 -13.18
C GLU A 170 -3.99 -15.12 -12.14
N HIS A 171 -5.06 -14.36 -12.36
CA HIS A 171 -5.55 -13.36 -11.41
C HIS A 171 -6.39 -14.02 -10.30
N LYS A 172 -5.81 -15.00 -9.61
CA LYS A 172 -6.39 -15.54 -8.37
C LYS A 172 -6.02 -14.64 -7.21
N THR A 173 -6.94 -14.44 -6.28
CA THR A 173 -6.61 -13.79 -5.00
C THR A 173 -5.58 -14.65 -4.27
N ASP A 174 -4.55 -14.03 -3.70
CA ASP A 174 -3.61 -14.76 -2.86
C ASP A 174 -4.34 -15.46 -1.70
N GLY A 175 -3.88 -16.66 -1.38
CA GLY A 175 -4.19 -17.28 -0.10
C GLY A 175 -3.40 -16.61 1.03
N VAL A 176 -3.42 -17.25 2.21
CA VAL A 176 -2.55 -16.84 3.32
C VAL A 176 -1.08 -16.99 2.90
N VAL A 177 -0.30 -15.93 3.04
CA VAL A 177 1.14 -15.94 2.76
C VAL A 177 1.90 -16.37 4.01
N ASN A 178 2.64 -17.47 3.93
CA ASN A 178 3.41 -18.03 5.03
C ASN A 178 4.65 -18.77 4.51
N GLU A 179 5.37 -19.47 5.38
CA GLU A 179 6.59 -20.20 5.06
C GLU A 179 6.40 -21.33 4.03
N ASN A 180 5.16 -21.77 3.78
CA ASN A 180 4.84 -22.79 2.78
C ASN A 180 4.47 -22.17 1.42
N SER A 181 4.41 -20.84 1.31
CA SER A 181 4.19 -20.15 0.04
C SER A 181 5.44 -20.23 -0.83
N THR A 182 5.35 -20.88 -1.99
CA THR A 182 6.52 -21.20 -2.82
C THR A 182 6.68 -20.33 -4.06
N ASP A 183 5.61 -19.71 -4.53
CA ASP A 183 5.51 -18.95 -5.78
C ASP A 183 5.45 -17.44 -5.58
N LEU A 184 6.01 -16.95 -4.46
CA LEU A 184 6.13 -15.54 -4.14
C LEU A 184 7.05 -14.80 -5.12
N ILE A 185 6.66 -13.60 -5.55
CA ILE A 185 7.43 -12.76 -6.49
C ILE A 185 8.85 -12.48 -5.97
N VAL A 186 9.00 -12.28 -4.65
CA VAL A 186 10.31 -12.08 -3.99
C VAL A 186 11.30 -13.23 -4.17
N ASN A 187 10.82 -14.42 -4.57
CA ASN A 187 11.66 -15.59 -4.83
C ASN A 187 12.11 -15.70 -6.30
N TYR A 188 11.60 -14.87 -7.20
CA TYR A 188 11.96 -14.87 -8.62
C TYR A 188 12.87 -13.70 -8.97
N GLN A 189 13.86 -13.96 -9.83
CA GLN A 189 14.58 -12.90 -10.52
C GLN A 189 13.68 -12.26 -11.58
N LEU A 190 13.86 -10.96 -11.85
CA LEU A 190 13.10 -10.27 -12.90
C LEU A 190 13.20 -10.98 -14.26
N SER A 191 14.38 -11.52 -14.60
CA SER A 191 14.57 -12.28 -15.86
C SER A 191 13.75 -13.57 -15.90
N GLU A 192 13.53 -14.22 -14.76
CA GLU A 192 12.73 -15.44 -14.65
C GLU A 192 11.25 -15.11 -14.87
N ILE A 193 10.75 -14.07 -14.21
CA ILE A 193 9.40 -13.52 -14.42
C ILE A 193 9.19 -13.20 -15.89
N ARG A 194 10.09 -12.41 -16.49
CA ARG A 194 10.02 -12.03 -17.91
C ARG A 194 10.08 -13.25 -18.84
N SER A 195 10.85 -14.28 -18.51
CA SER A 195 10.92 -15.51 -19.31
C SER A 195 9.61 -16.30 -19.23
N LEU A 196 9.00 -16.40 -18.05
CA LEU A 196 7.70 -17.03 -17.87
C LEU A 196 6.62 -16.27 -18.66
N LEU A 197 6.60 -14.94 -18.57
CA LEU A 197 5.70 -14.06 -19.32
C LEU A 197 5.96 -14.05 -20.84
N ARG A 198 7.20 -14.22 -21.31
CA ARG A 198 7.49 -14.33 -22.75
C ARG A 198 6.95 -15.62 -23.36
N LYS A 199 6.95 -16.71 -22.58
CA LYS A 199 6.27 -17.95 -22.98
C LYS A 199 4.76 -17.74 -23.08
N VAL A 200 4.17 -16.70 -22.47
CA VAL A 200 2.72 -16.39 -22.51
C VAL A 200 2.27 -15.72 -23.80
N ASN A 201 3.01 -14.71 -24.30
CA ASN A 201 2.53 -13.82 -25.37
C ASN A 201 3.43 -13.71 -26.61
N GLY A 202 4.50 -14.51 -26.73
CA GLY A 202 5.29 -14.62 -27.96
C GLY A 202 6.06 -13.36 -28.40
N THR A 203 5.92 -12.23 -27.69
CA THR A 203 6.60 -10.99 -28.06
C THR A 203 6.87 -10.14 -26.82
N ILE A 204 8.16 -10.09 -26.48
CA ILE A 204 8.87 -8.99 -25.78
C ILE A 204 8.58 -8.85 -24.28
N GLY A 205 9.68 -8.83 -23.53
CA GLY A 205 9.69 -8.28 -22.18
C GLY A 205 10.25 -6.88 -22.28
N CYS A 206 9.63 -5.91 -21.61
CA CYS A 206 10.09 -4.54 -21.41
C CYS A 206 11.59 -4.38 -21.69
N ALA A 207 11.92 -3.94 -22.91
CA ALA A 207 13.27 -3.52 -23.25
C ALA A 207 13.70 -2.46 -22.24
N ASN A 208 14.93 -2.57 -21.72
CA ASN A 208 15.49 -1.56 -20.82
C ASN A 208 15.27 -0.18 -21.45
N ILE A 209 14.52 0.68 -20.75
CA ILE A 209 14.17 1.99 -21.25
C ILE A 209 15.43 2.88 -21.18
N ILE A 210 15.86 3.38 -22.33
CA ILE A 210 16.96 4.36 -22.48
C ILE A 210 16.37 5.78 -22.56
N GLN A 211 15.17 5.99 -22.01
CA GLN A 211 14.49 7.27 -22.08
C GLN A 211 15.01 8.16 -20.95
N SER A 212 15.65 9.28 -21.32
CA SER A 212 16.26 10.22 -20.38
C SER A 212 15.35 11.37 -19.97
N GLN A 213 14.10 11.41 -20.46
CA GLN A 213 13.14 12.50 -20.23
C GLN A 213 11.72 11.98 -20.08
N TYR A 214 10.97 12.56 -19.13
CA TYR A 214 9.56 12.27 -18.91
C TYR A 214 8.69 12.77 -20.08
N PRO A 215 7.64 12.03 -20.48
CA PRO A 215 6.73 12.45 -21.54
C PRO A 215 5.86 13.63 -21.09
N SER A 216 5.30 14.32 -22.09
CA SER A 216 4.23 15.29 -21.84
C SER A 216 2.96 14.57 -21.34
N PRO A 217 2.11 15.25 -20.54
CA PRO A 217 0.84 14.70 -20.10
C PRO A 217 -0.07 14.39 -21.29
N LEU A 218 -0.71 13.23 -21.30
CA LEU A 218 -1.76 12.92 -22.27
C LEU A 218 -3.00 13.78 -22.03
N THR A 219 -3.70 14.05 -23.12
CA THR A 219 -4.97 14.78 -23.15
C THR A 219 -6.03 13.95 -23.86
N MET A 220 -7.30 14.32 -23.69
CA MET A 220 -8.42 13.66 -24.38
C MET A 220 -8.37 13.74 -25.92
N ASN A 221 -7.49 14.58 -26.49
CA ASN A 221 -7.27 14.66 -27.94
C ASN A 221 -6.21 13.68 -28.46
N ASP A 222 -5.40 13.11 -27.57
CA ASP A 222 -4.38 12.14 -27.92
C ASP A 222 -5.01 10.75 -28.19
N PRO A 223 -4.33 9.86 -28.93
CA PRO A 223 -4.79 8.49 -29.10
C PRO A 223 -5.01 7.78 -27.76
N ILE A 224 -6.10 7.02 -27.65
CA ILE A 224 -6.39 6.20 -26.47
C ILE A 224 -5.29 5.15 -26.31
N PRO A 225 -4.71 4.97 -25.10
CA PRO A 225 -3.71 3.94 -24.85
C PRO A 225 -4.22 2.53 -25.22
N ASN A 226 -3.34 1.73 -25.83
CA ASN A 226 -3.70 0.43 -26.37
C ASN A 226 -3.61 -0.67 -25.31
N ILE A 227 -4.76 -1.18 -24.86
CA ILE A 227 -4.88 -2.29 -23.89
C ILE A 227 -4.29 -3.63 -24.38
N HIS A 228 -3.95 -3.75 -25.66
CA HIS A 228 -3.26 -4.90 -26.25
C HIS A 228 -1.84 -4.55 -26.71
N GLY A 229 -1.36 -3.36 -26.35
CA GLY A 229 -0.02 -2.87 -26.69
C GLY A 229 1.03 -3.24 -25.64
N LYS A 230 2.27 -2.83 -25.91
CA LYS A 230 3.43 -3.06 -25.03
C LYS A 230 3.26 -2.46 -23.63
N GLU A 231 2.62 -1.29 -23.53
CA GLU A 231 2.39 -0.61 -22.25
C GLU A 231 1.36 -1.34 -21.36
N ALA A 232 0.60 -2.28 -21.93
CA ALA A 232 -0.35 -3.14 -21.22
C ALA A 232 0.29 -4.46 -20.75
N GLU A 233 1.61 -4.64 -20.95
CA GLU A 233 2.33 -5.80 -20.41
C GLU A 233 2.25 -5.80 -18.87
N PRO A 234 2.01 -6.97 -18.26
CA PRO A 234 1.88 -7.08 -16.82
C PRO A 234 3.25 -7.01 -16.12
N ILE A 235 3.22 -6.69 -14.82
CA ILE A 235 4.40 -6.64 -13.95
C ILE A 235 5.47 -5.67 -14.52
N PRO A 236 5.12 -4.41 -14.86
CA PRO A 236 6.12 -3.43 -15.22
C PRO A 236 6.99 -3.07 -14.01
N LEU A 237 8.14 -2.43 -14.27
CA LEU A 237 8.96 -1.87 -13.19
C LEU A 237 8.41 -0.52 -12.75
N LEU A 238 8.51 -0.20 -11.46
CA LEU A 238 8.11 1.11 -10.94
C LEU A 238 8.88 2.26 -11.64
N LYS A 239 10.19 2.07 -11.89
CA LYS A 239 10.99 3.05 -12.66
C LYS A 239 10.46 3.25 -14.08
N ASP A 240 9.97 2.20 -14.73
CA ASP A 240 9.42 2.26 -16.09
C ASP A 240 8.07 3.02 -16.08
N ALA A 241 7.26 2.85 -15.04
CA ALA A 241 6.04 3.62 -14.84
C ALA A 241 6.32 5.12 -14.66
N PHE A 242 7.37 5.49 -13.91
CA PHE A 242 7.78 6.89 -13.79
C PHE A 242 8.27 7.48 -15.12
N TYR A 243 9.15 6.78 -15.85
CA TYR A 243 9.70 7.30 -17.10
C TYR A 243 8.71 7.35 -18.26
N GLN A 244 7.66 6.53 -18.23
CA GLN A 244 6.64 6.50 -19.30
C GLN A 244 5.39 7.31 -18.98
N THR A 245 5.32 7.97 -17.82
CA THR A 245 4.23 8.90 -17.45
C THR A 245 4.76 10.30 -17.20
N SER A 246 3.92 11.32 -17.40
CA SER A 246 4.34 12.68 -17.11
C SER A 246 4.55 12.89 -15.61
N THR A 247 5.40 13.85 -15.25
CA THR A 247 5.57 14.31 -13.88
C THR A 247 4.32 14.96 -13.29
N ASN A 248 3.31 15.25 -14.11
CA ASN A 248 1.99 15.68 -13.63
C ASN A 248 1.18 14.54 -13.00
N LEU A 249 1.51 13.28 -13.30
CA LEU A 249 0.89 12.11 -12.69
C LEU A 249 1.68 11.69 -11.45
N SER A 250 1.07 11.87 -10.28
CA SER A 250 1.57 11.48 -8.97
C SER A 250 1.21 10.04 -8.63
N PHE A 251 1.88 9.45 -7.64
CA PHE A 251 1.68 8.05 -7.27
C PHE A 251 1.42 7.89 -5.78
N ASN A 252 0.36 7.16 -5.42
CA ASN A 252 0.27 6.48 -4.13
C ASN A 252 0.81 5.06 -4.33
N VAL A 253 2.02 4.81 -3.83
CA VAL A 253 2.68 3.51 -3.93
C VAL A 253 2.30 2.67 -2.72
N GLU A 254 1.39 1.70 -2.90
CA GLU A 254 1.13 0.66 -1.91
C GLU A 254 2.31 -0.31 -1.88
N ILE A 255 2.96 -0.41 -0.73
CA ILE A 255 4.08 -1.31 -0.49
C ILE A 255 3.51 -2.66 -0.06
N LYS A 256 3.51 -3.61 -1.00
CA LYS A 256 2.97 -4.96 -0.81
C LYS A 256 3.94 -5.84 -0.05
N TYR A 257 3.63 -5.97 1.23
CA TYR A 257 4.32 -6.84 2.18
C TYR A 257 3.25 -7.64 2.96
N PRO A 258 3.52 -8.92 3.33
CA PRO A 258 2.57 -9.72 4.09
C PRO A 258 2.02 -8.96 5.30
N ILE A 259 0.73 -9.09 5.55
CA ILE A 259 0.04 -8.22 6.51
C ILE A 259 0.33 -8.64 7.94
N GLU A 260 0.57 -9.93 8.13
CA GLU A 260 1.04 -10.49 9.39
C GLU A 260 2.35 -9.82 9.82
N THR A 261 2.56 -9.80 11.13
CA THR A 261 3.72 -9.29 11.82
C THR A 261 4.12 -10.31 12.88
N PRO A 262 5.38 -10.28 13.35
CA PRO A 262 5.77 -11.11 14.49
C PRO A 262 4.82 -10.94 15.69
N TYR A 263 4.29 -9.74 15.91
CA TYR A 263 3.38 -9.46 17.01
C TYR A 263 2.09 -10.29 16.97
N ASN A 264 1.34 -10.26 15.87
CA ASN A 264 0.09 -11.02 15.80
C ASN A 264 0.32 -12.53 15.68
N LEU A 265 1.42 -12.98 15.06
CA LEU A 265 1.77 -14.40 15.01
C LEU A 265 2.05 -14.96 16.41
N VAL A 266 2.82 -14.23 17.23
CA VAL A 266 3.06 -14.58 18.64
C VAL A 266 1.75 -14.57 19.43
N ALA A 267 0.94 -13.51 19.29
CA ALA A 267 -0.34 -13.40 19.98
C ALA A 267 -1.29 -14.56 19.64
N GLU A 268 -1.34 -14.98 18.38
CA GLU A 268 -2.15 -16.12 17.94
C GLU A 268 -1.71 -17.45 18.56
N GLU A 269 -0.41 -17.72 18.60
CA GLU A 269 0.11 -18.97 19.19
C GLU A 269 -0.16 -19.02 20.70
N LEU A 270 -0.01 -17.88 21.40
CA LEU A 270 -0.35 -17.76 22.82
C LEU A 270 -1.85 -17.99 23.07
N ILE A 271 -2.74 -17.40 22.26
CA ILE A 271 -4.20 -17.61 22.36
C ILE A 271 -4.57 -19.08 22.12
N LYS A 272 -3.85 -19.77 21.23
CA LYS A 272 -4.05 -21.19 20.93
C LYS A 272 -3.43 -22.11 21.99
N HIS A 273 -2.83 -21.57 23.05
CA HIS A 273 -2.07 -22.30 24.08
C HIS A 273 -0.96 -23.18 23.48
N LYS A 274 -0.34 -22.73 22.39
CA LYS A 274 0.81 -23.38 21.78
C LYS A 274 2.11 -22.74 22.27
N PRO A 275 3.20 -23.52 22.44
CA PRO A 275 4.49 -22.95 22.75
C PRO A 275 4.96 -22.07 21.58
N VAL A 276 5.46 -20.88 21.89
CA VAL A 276 6.02 -19.98 20.89
C VAL A 276 7.51 -20.32 20.73
N GLU A 277 7.85 -20.99 19.64
CA GLU A 277 9.25 -21.29 19.31
C GLU A 277 9.97 -20.04 18.79
N LEU A 278 11.25 -19.85 19.16
CA LEU A 278 12.06 -18.74 18.61
C LEU A 278 12.30 -18.86 17.10
N SER A 279 12.08 -20.05 16.54
CA SER A 279 12.06 -20.35 15.11
C SER A 279 10.71 -20.08 14.43
N LEU A 280 9.72 -19.49 15.14
CA LEU A 280 8.43 -19.12 14.57
C LEU A 280 8.64 -18.34 13.27
N PRO A 281 8.18 -18.85 12.11
CA PRO A 281 8.33 -18.15 10.85
C PRO A 281 7.62 -16.81 10.91
N THR A 282 8.29 -15.77 10.44
CA THR A 282 7.73 -14.41 10.33
C THR A 282 7.88 -13.94 8.89
N PRO A 283 7.14 -12.90 8.45
CA PRO A 283 7.29 -12.36 7.10
C PRO A 283 8.74 -12.10 6.69
N SER A 284 9.59 -11.69 7.62
CA SER A 284 11.00 -11.44 7.33
C SER A 284 11.84 -12.68 7.02
N SER A 285 11.37 -13.87 7.43
CA SER A 285 12.06 -15.14 7.16
C SER A 285 11.61 -15.78 5.85
N TYR A 286 10.33 -15.62 5.45
CA TYR A 286 9.80 -16.25 4.23
C TYR A 286 9.52 -15.28 3.07
N PHE A 287 9.49 -13.96 3.32
CA PHE A 287 9.21 -12.94 2.31
C PHE A 287 10.43 -12.06 2.05
N TYR A 288 10.72 -11.08 2.93
CA TYR A 288 11.88 -10.19 2.76
C TYR A 288 12.22 -9.42 4.03
N LYS A 289 13.50 -9.04 4.23
CA LYS A 289 13.92 -8.21 5.36
C LYS A 289 13.41 -6.76 5.26
N ILE A 290 12.80 -6.23 6.31
CA ILE A 290 12.06 -4.95 6.27
C ILE A 290 12.96 -3.79 5.84
N ASN A 291 14.16 -3.62 6.42
CA ASN A 291 15.01 -2.47 6.05
C ASN A 291 15.38 -2.49 4.58
N LYS A 292 15.86 -3.64 4.09
CA LYS A 292 16.26 -3.80 2.70
C LYS A 292 15.08 -3.63 1.74
N PHE A 293 13.89 -4.08 2.13
CA PHE A 293 12.65 -3.90 1.36
C PHE A 293 12.33 -2.41 1.19
N CYS A 294 12.26 -1.67 2.31
CA CYS A 294 11.99 -0.24 2.31
C CYS A 294 13.06 0.56 1.55
N ASP A 295 14.34 0.27 1.79
CA ASP A 295 15.45 0.99 1.16
C ASP A 295 15.43 0.79 -0.37
N THR A 296 15.16 -0.43 -0.86
CA THR A 296 15.06 -0.72 -2.31
C THR A 296 13.96 0.09 -3.00
N ILE A 297 12.79 0.21 -2.37
CA ILE A 297 11.66 0.97 -2.90
C ILE A 297 11.94 2.47 -2.83
N LEU A 298 12.48 2.96 -1.71
CA LEU A 298 12.86 4.37 -1.57
C LEU A 298 13.95 4.74 -2.59
N ASP A 299 14.98 3.92 -2.78
CA ASP A 299 16.03 4.14 -3.78
C ASP A 299 15.44 4.29 -5.17
N THR A 300 14.48 3.43 -5.54
CA THR A 300 13.77 3.50 -6.83
C THR A 300 12.99 4.82 -6.97
N ILE A 301 12.27 5.23 -5.93
CA ILE A 301 11.48 6.47 -5.93
C ILE A 301 12.38 7.69 -6.04
N TRP A 302 13.38 7.81 -5.17
CA TRP A 302 14.31 8.95 -5.14
C TRP A 302 15.16 9.04 -6.42
N SER A 303 15.43 7.90 -7.07
CA SER A 303 16.21 7.90 -8.30
C SER A 303 15.42 8.21 -9.57
N HIS A 304 14.13 7.85 -9.61
CA HIS A 304 13.39 7.78 -10.87
C HIS A 304 12.06 8.55 -10.92
N ALA A 305 11.47 8.90 -9.79
CA ALA A 305 10.16 9.59 -9.79
C ALA A 305 10.26 11.01 -10.40
N GLY A 306 11.39 11.70 -10.24
CA GLY A 306 11.53 13.08 -10.68
C GLY A 306 10.56 14.02 -9.91
N PRO A 307 10.30 15.23 -10.42
CA PRO A 307 9.52 16.25 -9.72
C PRO A 307 8.00 15.98 -9.80
N ARG A 308 7.55 14.93 -9.10
CA ARG A 308 6.12 14.60 -8.87
C ARG A 308 5.86 14.28 -7.41
N TYR A 309 4.59 14.28 -6.99
CA TYR A 309 4.24 13.85 -5.63
C TYR A 309 4.21 12.32 -5.53
N VAL A 310 4.69 11.79 -4.41
CA VAL A 310 4.62 10.37 -4.09
C VAL A 310 4.13 10.19 -2.65
N ILE A 311 3.10 9.37 -2.48
CA ILE A 311 2.59 8.89 -1.19
C ILE A 311 3.03 7.43 -1.04
N LEU A 312 3.39 7.03 0.17
CA LEU A 312 3.67 5.65 0.52
C LEU A 312 2.51 5.13 1.37
N SER A 313 2.04 3.92 1.09
CA SER A 313 1.04 3.27 1.92
C SER A 313 1.33 1.78 2.08
N SER A 314 0.83 1.15 3.16
CA SER A 314 0.93 -0.31 3.31
C SER A 314 -0.10 -0.82 4.30
N PHE A 315 -0.57 -2.05 4.10
CA PHE A 315 -1.30 -2.80 5.12
C PHE A 315 -0.41 -3.25 6.26
N ASN A 316 0.91 -3.43 6.05
CA ASN A 316 1.79 -3.89 7.11
C ASN A 316 2.22 -2.70 8.00
N PRO A 317 1.92 -2.73 9.31
CA PRO A 317 2.24 -1.65 10.23
C PRO A 317 3.75 -1.49 10.50
N ASP A 318 4.53 -2.58 10.44
CA ASP A 318 5.98 -2.52 10.65
C ASP A 318 6.69 -1.87 9.45
N ILE A 319 6.17 -2.09 8.22
CA ILE A 319 6.59 -1.35 7.01
C ILE A 319 6.28 0.14 7.15
N CYS A 320 5.07 0.50 7.56
CA CYS A 320 4.68 1.90 7.76
C CYS A 320 5.59 2.60 8.80
N LEU A 321 5.90 1.91 9.91
CA LEU A 321 6.84 2.41 10.93
C LEU A 321 8.26 2.59 10.37
N ALA A 322 8.77 1.59 9.65
CA ALA A 322 10.09 1.65 9.03
C ALA A 322 10.22 2.82 8.06
N LEU A 323 9.24 3.01 7.17
CA LEU A 323 9.23 4.13 6.23
C LEU A 323 9.16 5.49 6.93
N ARG A 324 8.38 5.59 8.02
CA ARG A 324 8.25 6.83 8.78
C ARG A 324 9.53 7.22 9.53
N LEU A 325 10.25 6.23 10.07
CA LEU A 325 11.49 6.49 10.78
C LEU A 325 12.69 6.71 9.84
N LYS A 326 12.66 6.09 8.65
CA LYS A 326 13.69 6.28 7.62
C LYS A 326 13.65 7.66 6.96
N GLN A 327 12.47 8.28 6.85
CA GLN A 327 12.31 9.55 6.16
C GLN A 327 11.08 10.32 6.64
N SER A 328 11.11 11.65 6.49
CA SER A 328 10.01 12.56 6.89
C SER A 328 9.41 13.37 5.74
N PHE A 329 9.85 13.12 4.50
CA PHE A 329 9.53 13.93 3.32
C PHE A 329 8.31 13.41 2.53
N LEU A 330 8.26 12.10 2.28
CA LEU A 330 7.16 11.43 1.59
C LEU A 330 6.09 11.05 2.62
N PRO A 331 4.80 11.39 2.40
CA PRO A 331 3.74 10.98 3.29
C PRO A 331 3.62 9.47 3.41
N VAL A 332 3.43 8.97 4.64
CA VAL A 332 3.19 7.54 4.90
C VAL A 332 1.78 7.35 5.44
N LEU A 333 1.00 6.48 4.81
CA LEU A 333 -0.38 6.15 5.18
C LEU A 333 -0.51 4.68 5.59
N PHE A 334 -1.24 4.44 6.67
CA PHE A 334 -1.56 3.08 7.10
C PHE A 334 -2.85 2.58 6.45
N ILE A 335 -2.78 1.47 5.73
CA ILE A 335 -3.96 0.85 5.11
C ILE A 335 -4.59 -0.11 6.12
N SER A 336 -5.87 0.09 6.42
CA SER A 336 -6.61 -0.80 7.31
C SER A 336 -8.07 -0.87 6.95
N ARG A 337 -8.63 -2.08 6.97
CA ARG A 337 -10.07 -2.30 6.81
C ARG A 337 -10.83 -2.13 8.13
N GLY A 338 -10.14 -1.99 9.26
CA GLY A 338 -10.70 -1.51 10.52
C GLY A 338 -11.93 -2.28 11.01
N GLY A 339 -11.85 -3.61 11.09
CA GLY A 339 -12.95 -4.44 11.59
C GLY A 339 -14.14 -4.57 10.63
N TYR A 340 -13.92 -4.41 9.32
CA TYR A 340 -14.95 -4.55 8.29
C TYR A 340 -15.71 -5.90 8.42
N PRO A 341 -17.07 -5.91 8.46
CA PRO A 341 -17.86 -7.08 8.88
C PRO A 341 -17.64 -8.37 8.06
N ASN A 342 -17.29 -8.23 6.79
CA ASN A 342 -17.12 -9.36 5.85
C ASN A 342 -15.65 -9.71 5.58
N ASP A 343 -14.74 -9.19 6.39
CA ASP A 343 -13.31 -9.49 6.26
C ASP A 343 -12.76 -10.12 7.54
N SER A 344 -12.12 -11.28 7.38
CA SER A 344 -11.42 -11.98 8.44
C SER A 344 -9.90 -11.92 8.32
N SER A 345 -9.38 -11.41 7.20
CA SER A 345 -7.97 -11.49 6.81
C SER A 345 -7.02 -10.61 7.63
N HIS A 346 -7.52 -9.86 8.62
CA HIS A 346 -6.72 -8.91 9.41
C HIS A 346 -7.08 -8.87 10.91
N LYS A 347 -7.87 -9.83 11.41
CA LYS A 347 -8.46 -9.72 12.77
C LYS A 347 -7.49 -9.96 13.91
N SER A 348 -6.38 -10.66 13.67
CA SER A 348 -5.45 -11.06 14.73
C SER A 348 -4.47 -9.96 15.13
N ASP A 349 -4.19 -8.98 14.26
CA ASP A 349 -3.40 -7.82 14.65
C ASP A 349 -4.28 -6.74 15.29
N PRO A 350 -4.03 -6.39 16.58
CA PRO A 350 -4.77 -5.35 17.29
C PRO A 350 -4.81 -3.98 16.56
N ARG A 351 -3.80 -3.67 15.75
CA ARG A 351 -3.73 -2.42 14.97
C ARG A 351 -4.78 -2.36 13.86
N HIS A 352 -5.28 -3.51 13.41
CA HIS A 352 -6.34 -3.62 12.39
C HIS A 352 -7.73 -3.92 12.97
N HIS A 353 -7.81 -4.22 14.27
CA HIS A 353 -9.00 -4.77 14.92
C HIS A 353 -10.28 -3.96 14.69
N ASN A 354 -10.19 -2.64 14.77
CA ASN A 354 -11.24 -1.71 14.39
C ASN A 354 -10.64 -0.40 13.86
N ILE A 355 -11.47 0.43 13.21
CA ILE A 355 -10.99 1.67 12.60
C ILE A 355 -10.36 2.64 13.61
N PHE A 356 -10.87 2.73 14.84
CA PHE A 356 -10.29 3.59 15.88
C PHE A 356 -8.93 3.10 16.39
N SER A 357 -8.68 1.80 16.35
CA SER A 357 -7.37 1.23 16.67
C SER A 357 -6.36 1.60 15.59
N ALA A 358 -6.77 1.53 14.33
CA ALA A 358 -5.95 1.94 13.20
C ALA A 358 -5.62 3.44 13.22
N THR A 359 -6.60 4.32 13.47
CA THR A 359 -6.36 5.77 13.60
C THR A 359 -5.47 6.09 14.79
N SER A 360 -5.69 5.44 15.94
CA SER A 360 -4.87 5.66 17.13
C SER A 360 -3.42 5.23 16.90
N TRP A 361 -3.20 4.06 16.29
CA TRP A 361 -1.86 3.61 15.97
C TRP A 361 -1.15 4.53 14.98
N ALA A 362 -1.83 4.93 13.88
CA ALA A 362 -1.27 5.86 12.91
C ALA A 362 -0.87 7.20 13.55
N HIS A 363 -1.69 7.72 14.46
CA HIS A 363 -1.39 8.93 15.22
C HIS A 363 -0.17 8.76 16.14
N ILE A 364 -0.12 7.68 16.94
CA ILE A 364 0.99 7.44 17.88
C ILE A 364 2.32 7.27 17.12
N MET A 365 2.30 6.62 15.95
CA MET A 365 3.48 6.47 15.09
C MET A 365 3.76 7.71 14.23
N ASN A 366 3.00 8.79 14.40
CA ASN A 366 3.15 10.05 13.67
C ASN A 366 3.09 9.88 12.14
N LEU A 367 2.20 9.01 11.66
CA LEU A 367 1.92 8.84 10.23
C LEU A 367 1.06 10.01 9.70
N ASN A 368 1.07 10.21 8.39
CA ASN A 368 0.33 11.32 7.76
C ASN A 368 -1.17 11.07 7.64
N GLY A 369 -1.60 9.81 7.74
CA GLY A 369 -3.00 9.45 7.58
C GLY A 369 -3.24 7.94 7.47
N ILE A 370 -4.45 7.61 7.06
CA ILE A 370 -4.91 6.24 6.82
C ILE A 370 -5.53 6.09 5.43
N VAL A 371 -5.57 4.85 4.95
CA VAL A 371 -6.39 4.41 3.83
C VAL A 371 -7.36 3.35 4.35
N THR A 372 -8.67 3.50 4.10
CA THR A 372 -9.67 2.55 4.61
C THR A 372 -10.82 2.31 3.65
N VAL A 373 -11.70 1.37 3.98
CA VAL A 373 -12.88 1.08 3.16
C VAL A 373 -13.93 2.18 3.30
N GLY A 374 -14.58 2.54 2.20
CA GLY A 374 -15.64 3.55 2.16
C GLY A 374 -16.85 3.22 3.04
N HIS A 375 -17.01 1.95 3.42
CA HIS A 375 -18.06 1.48 4.32
C HIS A 375 -18.11 2.27 5.63
N HIS A 376 -16.96 2.60 6.24
CA HIS A 376 -16.90 3.38 7.48
C HIS A 376 -17.48 4.79 7.35
N PHE A 377 -17.66 5.26 6.10
CA PHE A 377 -18.27 6.54 5.74
C PHE A 377 -19.59 6.35 4.99
N GLY A 378 -20.16 5.15 5.03
CA GLY A 378 -21.44 4.78 4.45
C GLY A 378 -21.46 4.80 2.92
N SER A 379 -20.45 4.22 2.27
CA SER A 379 -20.48 3.91 0.83
C SER A 379 -21.43 2.76 0.49
N THR A 380 -21.60 1.81 1.42
CA THR A 380 -22.67 0.80 1.43
C THR A 380 -23.61 1.15 2.58
N ASN A 381 -24.93 1.10 2.37
CA ASN A 381 -25.98 1.75 3.19
C ASN A 381 -26.20 1.17 4.61
N ASP A 382 -25.13 0.85 5.34
CA ASP A 382 -25.17 -0.01 6.54
C ASP A 382 -24.57 0.64 7.80
N VAL A 383 -24.15 1.91 7.74
CA VAL A 383 -23.46 2.60 8.85
C VAL A 383 -24.27 3.81 9.35
N ASP A 384 -24.45 3.90 10.68
CA ASP A 384 -25.15 5.02 11.35
C ASP A 384 -24.35 6.33 11.21
N ASP A 385 -25.03 7.43 10.89
CA ASP A 385 -24.46 8.78 10.80
C ASP A 385 -23.68 9.19 12.05
N ARG A 386 -24.05 8.68 13.23
CA ARG A 386 -23.30 8.93 14.47
C ARG A 386 -21.89 8.33 14.43
N GLN A 387 -21.74 7.14 13.86
CA GLN A 387 -20.43 6.48 13.74
C GLN A 387 -19.54 7.23 12.74
N ILE A 388 -20.12 7.66 11.61
CA ILE A 388 -19.43 8.47 10.60
C ILE A 388 -18.90 9.78 11.22
N LYS A 389 -19.75 10.50 11.98
CA LYS A 389 -19.34 11.73 12.67
C LYS A 389 -18.27 11.48 13.72
N SER A 390 -18.40 10.40 14.49
CA SER A 390 -17.41 10.01 15.50
C SER A 390 -16.04 9.73 14.86
N LEU A 391 -16.01 9.01 13.75
CA LEU A 391 -14.77 8.74 13.02
C LEU A 391 -14.17 10.00 12.39
N GLY A 392 -15.01 10.87 11.80
CA GLY A 392 -14.56 12.15 11.26
C GLY A 392 -13.90 13.05 12.33
N ALA A 393 -14.53 13.16 13.51
CA ALA A 393 -13.99 13.92 14.63
C ALA A 393 -12.71 13.29 15.21
N ASP A 394 -12.63 11.96 15.25
CA ASP A 394 -11.43 11.24 15.69
C ASP A 394 -10.24 11.52 14.75
N LEU A 395 -10.43 11.41 13.43
CA LEU A 395 -9.43 11.73 12.42
C LEU A 395 -8.97 13.19 12.48
N GLU A 396 -9.90 14.12 12.62
CA GLU A 396 -9.63 15.56 12.79
C GLU A 396 -8.79 15.81 14.04
N SER A 397 -9.19 15.27 15.20
CA SER A 397 -8.47 15.46 16.46
C SER A 397 -7.04 14.93 16.41
N LYS A 398 -6.82 13.87 15.62
CA LYS A 398 -5.52 13.23 15.42
C LYS A 398 -4.71 13.84 14.27
N GLN A 399 -5.27 14.83 13.56
CA GLN A 399 -4.69 15.48 12.39
C GLN A 399 -4.30 14.46 11.29
N LEU A 400 -5.17 13.47 11.06
CA LEU A 400 -4.94 12.43 10.06
C LEU A 400 -5.65 12.75 8.75
N SER A 401 -4.92 12.54 7.65
CA SER A 401 -5.52 12.45 6.31
C SER A 401 -6.26 11.11 6.15
N CYS A 402 -7.28 11.07 5.31
CA CYS A 402 -8.06 9.85 5.08
C CYS A 402 -8.39 9.67 3.59
N PHE A 403 -7.89 8.58 3.02
CA PHE A 403 -8.30 8.10 1.71
C PHE A 403 -9.23 6.91 1.87
N VAL A 404 -10.19 6.78 0.96
CA VAL A 404 -11.18 5.70 0.99
C VAL A 404 -11.23 4.93 -0.31
N TYR A 405 -11.38 3.60 -0.24
CA TYR A 405 -11.50 2.70 -1.39
C TYR A 405 -12.62 1.65 -1.18
N GLY A 406 -12.90 0.85 -2.22
CA GLY A 406 -13.81 -0.29 -2.15
C GLY A 406 -15.25 0.03 -2.53
N ASP A 407 -16.17 -0.89 -2.20
CA ASP A 407 -17.54 -0.87 -2.69
C ASP A 407 -18.26 0.47 -2.46
N GLY A 408 -18.90 0.96 -3.52
CA GLY A 408 -19.65 2.23 -3.51
C GLY A 408 -18.80 3.49 -3.57
N VAL A 409 -17.46 3.41 -3.45
CA VAL A 409 -16.58 4.60 -3.51
C VAL A 409 -16.54 5.20 -4.92
N SER A 410 -16.62 4.36 -5.94
CA SER A 410 -16.66 4.78 -7.35
C SER A 410 -18.00 5.40 -7.79
N GLU A 411 -18.93 5.68 -6.86
CA GLU A 411 -20.21 6.30 -7.14
C GLU A 411 -20.16 7.82 -6.91
N MET A 412 -20.72 8.61 -7.83
CA MET A 412 -20.73 10.07 -7.71
C MET A 412 -21.51 10.56 -6.49
N SER A 413 -22.50 9.78 -6.03
CA SER A 413 -23.22 10.05 -4.77
C SER A 413 -22.29 9.99 -3.57
N PHE A 414 -21.41 8.99 -3.51
CA PHE A 414 -20.42 8.87 -2.44
C PHE A 414 -19.35 9.95 -2.55
N TYR A 415 -18.88 10.29 -3.76
CA TYR A 415 -17.94 11.40 -3.93
C TYR A 415 -18.46 12.71 -3.32
N ARG A 416 -19.74 13.05 -3.55
CA ARG A 416 -20.36 14.23 -2.91
C ARG A 416 -20.39 14.12 -1.39
N LYS A 417 -20.64 12.93 -0.86
CA LYS A 417 -20.60 12.65 0.59
C LYS A 417 -19.18 12.81 1.14
N ALA A 418 -18.17 12.29 0.45
CA ALA A 418 -16.76 12.45 0.79
C ALA A 418 -16.35 13.93 0.81
N SER A 419 -16.83 14.74 -0.15
CA SER A 419 -16.64 16.20 -0.14
C SER A 419 -17.29 16.87 1.06
N GLN A 420 -18.50 16.45 1.46
CA GLN A 420 -19.19 16.99 2.65
C GLN A 420 -18.49 16.62 3.96
N LEU A 421 -17.84 15.44 3.99
CA LEU A 421 -17.06 14.95 5.12
C LEU A 421 -15.61 15.48 5.13
N ASN A 422 -15.23 16.28 4.13
CA ASN A 422 -13.86 16.75 3.91
C ASN A 422 -12.82 15.61 3.97
N LEU A 423 -13.13 14.47 3.35
CA LEU A 423 -12.16 13.39 3.19
C LEU A 423 -11.02 13.85 2.27
N THR A 424 -9.80 13.37 2.54
CA THR A 424 -8.60 13.78 1.79
C THR A 424 -8.63 13.28 0.34
N GLY A 425 -9.10 12.04 0.11
CA GLY A 425 -9.22 11.49 -1.24
C GLY A 425 -10.11 10.26 -1.35
N VAL A 426 -10.50 9.94 -2.58
CA VAL A 426 -11.22 8.73 -2.97
C VAL A 426 -10.37 7.95 -3.99
N ILE A 427 -10.26 6.64 -3.79
CA ILE A 427 -9.58 5.72 -4.70
C ILE A 427 -10.67 5.03 -5.54
N VAL A 428 -10.62 5.23 -6.85
CA VAL A 428 -11.70 4.93 -7.79
C VAL A 428 -11.31 3.78 -8.71
N ASP A 429 -12.14 2.74 -8.69
CA ASP A 429 -12.01 1.52 -9.49
C ASP A 429 -12.39 1.73 -10.94
N ARG A 430 -13.52 2.40 -11.23
CA ARG A 430 -14.03 2.58 -12.60
C ARG A 430 -13.73 3.98 -13.12
N LEU A 431 -12.44 4.32 -13.21
CA LEU A 431 -12.00 5.71 -13.41
C LEU A 431 -12.56 6.36 -14.68
N ASP A 432 -12.60 5.63 -15.80
CA ASP A 432 -13.20 6.11 -17.06
C ASP A 432 -14.64 6.60 -16.88
N GLU A 433 -15.48 5.76 -16.28
CA GLU A 433 -16.91 6.02 -16.07
C GLU A 433 -17.09 7.15 -15.05
N PHE A 434 -16.33 7.09 -13.96
CA PHE A 434 -16.36 8.10 -12.92
C PHE A 434 -15.99 9.49 -13.45
N MET A 435 -14.91 9.60 -14.22
CA MET A 435 -14.44 10.88 -14.77
C MET A 435 -15.38 11.43 -15.85
N HIS A 436 -16.07 10.57 -16.60
CA HIS A 436 -17.14 11.01 -17.50
C HIS A 436 -18.28 11.67 -16.72
N MET A 437 -18.80 11.00 -15.68
CA MET A 437 -19.85 11.53 -14.82
C MET A 437 -19.40 12.80 -14.07
N TYR A 438 -18.15 12.83 -13.61
CA TYR A 438 -17.55 13.98 -12.94
C TYR A 438 -17.57 15.20 -13.87
N HIS A 439 -17.04 15.07 -15.08
CA HIS A 439 -17.00 16.17 -16.04
C HIS A 439 -18.40 16.66 -16.45
N ASP A 440 -19.37 15.76 -16.61
CA ASP A 440 -20.74 16.17 -16.95
C ASP A 440 -21.40 16.99 -15.84
N GLN A 441 -21.15 16.64 -14.58
CA GLN A 441 -21.63 17.41 -13.43
C GLN A 441 -20.98 18.80 -13.34
N TYR A 442 -19.69 18.92 -13.61
CA TYR A 442 -18.98 20.21 -13.52
C TYR A 442 -19.14 21.09 -14.78
N LYS A 443 -19.44 20.51 -15.95
CA LYS A 443 -19.89 21.25 -17.14
C LYS A 443 -21.27 21.86 -16.97
N THR A 444 -22.20 21.15 -16.32
CA THR A 444 -23.57 21.67 -16.07
C THR A 444 -23.58 22.82 -15.04
N ASN A 445 -22.71 22.77 -14.02
CA ASN A 445 -22.54 23.87 -13.07
C ASN A 445 -21.96 25.15 -13.70
N THR A 446 -21.17 25.06 -14.77
CA THR A 446 -20.65 26.24 -15.49
C THR A 446 -21.69 26.85 -16.45
N GLN A 447 -22.65 26.07 -16.96
CA GLN A 447 -23.74 26.60 -17.79
C GLN A 447 -24.84 27.30 -17.00
N LEU A 448 -25.05 26.94 -15.73
CA LEU A 448 -25.99 27.61 -14.81
C LEU A 448 -25.48 28.97 -14.30
N VAL A 449 -24.22 29.30 -14.55
CA VAL A 449 -23.62 30.63 -14.36
C VAL A 449 -23.41 31.31 -15.72
N SER A 450 -24.44 31.27 -16.57
CA SER A 450 -24.56 32.23 -17.66
C SER A 450 -25.13 33.52 -17.07
N PRO A 451 -24.46 34.68 -17.15
CA PRO A 451 -25.09 35.93 -16.79
C PRO A 451 -26.25 36.14 -17.76
N ASN A 452 -27.47 36.23 -17.25
CA ASN A 452 -28.56 36.85 -17.99
C ASN A 452 -28.08 38.26 -18.38
N PHE A 453 -27.79 38.46 -19.66
CA PHE A 453 -27.79 39.78 -20.29
C PHE A 453 -29.20 40.08 -20.79
#